data_AF-Q7NUM9-F1
#
_entry.id   AF-Q7NUM9-F1
#
_cell.length_a   1.000
_cell.length_b   1.000
_cell.length_c   1.000
_cell.angle_alpha   90.00
_cell.angle_beta   90.00
_cell.angle_gamma   90.00
#
_symmetry.space_group_name_H-M   'P 1'
#
loop_
_entity.id
_entity.type
_entity.pdbx_description
1 polymer ?
#
loop_
_entity_poly.entity_id
_entity_poly.type
_entity_poly.pdbx_seq_one_letter_code
_entity_poly.pdbx_strand_id
1 'polypeptide(L)'
;MSKLNTSYYKLELLNSICSAISNGVSPENIFILNSSLPLYQRHAEMNLLNENHAYYLFHRIGLIIPLIPNRHAYNLHLVSQAFSIINSFLHQKHVGPLPIRTIEGVYEVLNESGLESAEEHMISLAMERARKSLEKAQERGKRKEIITKEDILIALSKYSRKKKSLLNDLEIISRINENDYEYIIQGKDKESKRLSGIVQAFYTNFDSIMRPLVCARIGNGKIRVFGRSLVNKKEDFGLELKEAKRNSPLGIDIAGGVALAQFLLNAIQSQQSHKMDIEKKALEIEEVKMRIESQNLINQSHKVDLERKLTDLEIAREDLRSKKRIGEYLEQAVSNSDVNAIQNINTSFNQYRLAKLYTTEQINATKILDEKGLEIDKSSIRIIDNHV
;
A
#
# COMPACT_ATOMS: atom_id res chain seq x y z
N MET A 1 7.86 5.77 -15.51
CA MET A 1 7.65 6.45 -14.23
C MET A 1 6.25 6.18 -13.66
N SER A 2 5.15 6.61 -14.30
CA SER A 2 3.78 6.41 -13.74
C SER A 2 3.36 4.95 -13.52
N LYS A 3 3.72 4.04 -14.44
CA LYS A 3 3.44 2.59 -14.31
C LYS A 3 4.22 1.93 -13.17
N LEU A 4 5.50 2.26 -12.99
CA LEU A 4 6.31 1.74 -11.88
C LEU A 4 5.78 2.22 -10.52
N ASN A 5 5.39 3.49 -10.42
CA ASN A 5 4.77 4.04 -9.22
C ASN A 5 3.43 3.36 -8.90
N THR A 6 2.69 2.94 -9.93
CA THR A 6 1.44 2.19 -9.77
C THR A 6 1.69 0.80 -9.21
N SER A 7 2.64 0.05 -9.77
CA SER A 7 3.00 -1.28 -9.25
C SER A 7 3.58 -1.20 -7.83
N TYR A 8 4.43 -0.22 -7.53
CA TYR A 8 4.93 0.00 -6.17
C TYR A 8 3.79 0.29 -5.18
N TYR A 9 2.86 1.17 -5.54
CA TYR A 9 1.68 1.47 -4.72
C TYR A 9 0.84 0.23 -4.44
N LYS A 10 0.58 -0.58 -5.47
CA LYS A 10 -0.17 -1.82 -5.32
C LYS A 10 0.57 -2.85 -4.46
N LEU A 11 1.89 -2.96 -4.56
CA LEU A 11 2.68 -3.82 -3.68
C LEU A 11 2.60 -3.38 -2.21
N GLU A 12 2.69 -2.08 -1.91
CA GLU A 12 2.50 -1.57 -0.55
C GLU A 12 1.09 -1.87 0.00
N LEU A 13 0.06 -1.77 -0.86
CA LEU A 13 -1.30 -2.14 -0.49
C LEU A 13 -1.44 -3.64 -0.19
N LEU A 14 -0.84 -4.52 -1.01
CA LEU A 14 -0.84 -5.96 -0.76
C LEU A 14 -0.16 -6.28 0.58
N ASN A 15 0.97 -5.63 0.87
CA ASN A 15 1.65 -5.77 2.16
C ASN A 15 0.76 -5.30 3.33
N SER A 16 0.03 -4.20 3.14
CA SER A 16 -0.92 -3.70 4.15
C SER A 16 -2.08 -4.68 4.38
N ILE A 17 -2.61 -5.29 3.31
CA ILE A 17 -3.68 -6.31 3.40
C ILE A 17 -3.16 -7.54 4.16
N CYS A 18 -2.03 -8.11 3.76
CA CYS A 18 -1.44 -9.28 4.40
C CYS A 18 -1.15 -9.00 5.88
N SER A 19 -0.52 -7.86 6.18
CA SER A 19 -0.25 -7.43 7.57
C SER A 19 -1.52 -7.30 8.40
N ALA A 20 -2.61 -6.75 7.85
CA ALA A 20 -3.87 -6.64 8.56
C ALA A 20 -4.46 -8.03 8.88
N ILE A 21 -4.44 -8.96 7.93
CA ILE A 21 -4.94 -10.33 8.13
C ILE A 21 -4.10 -11.05 9.19
N SER A 22 -2.76 -10.99 9.11
CA SER A 22 -1.87 -11.59 10.10
C SER A 22 -2.05 -11.01 11.52
N ASN A 23 -2.51 -9.75 11.61
CA ASN A 23 -2.85 -9.11 12.88
C ASN A 23 -4.31 -9.35 13.32
N GLY A 24 -5.01 -10.32 12.73
CA GLY A 24 -6.33 -10.76 13.16
C GLY A 24 -7.51 -10.00 12.56
N VAL A 25 -7.31 -9.16 11.54
CA VAL A 25 -8.43 -8.56 10.80
C VAL A 25 -9.05 -9.63 9.90
N SER A 26 -10.34 -9.94 10.12
CA SER A 26 -11.07 -10.87 9.23
C SER A 26 -11.03 -10.37 7.77
N PRO A 27 -10.70 -11.23 6.79
CA PRO A 27 -10.71 -10.85 5.38
C PRO A 27 -12.07 -10.33 4.88
N GLU A 28 -13.18 -10.74 5.49
CA GLU A 28 -14.53 -10.22 5.18
C GLU A 28 -14.70 -8.72 5.49
N ASN A 29 -13.87 -8.21 6.40
CA ASN A 29 -13.85 -6.81 6.80
C ASN A 29 -12.93 -5.95 5.92
N ILE A 30 -12.20 -6.55 4.98
CA ILE A 30 -11.34 -5.85 4.01
C ILE A 30 -12.12 -5.65 2.72
N PHE A 31 -12.09 -4.44 2.15
CA PHE A 31 -12.80 -4.12 0.93
C PHE A 31 -12.07 -3.05 0.10
N ILE A 32 -12.36 -3.05 -1.20
CA ILE A 32 -11.88 -2.08 -2.18
C ILE A 32 -13.06 -1.22 -2.65
N LEU A 33 -12.82 0.06 -2.94
CA LEU A 33 -13.77 0.87 -3.69
C LEU A 33 -13.55 0.69 -5.19
N ASN A 34 -14.63 0.52 -5.95
CA ASN A 34 -14.59 0.26 -7.40
C ASN A 34 -14.15 1.46 -8.26
N SER A 35 -13.52 2.47 -7.66
CA SER A 35 -13.09 3.71 -8.30
C SER A 35 -11.91 4.29 -7.53
N SER A 36 -11.01 4.99 -8.25
CA SER A 36 -9.87 5.66 -7.64
C SER A 36 -10.30 6.94 -6.91
N LEU A 37 -9.48 7.38 -5.96
CA LEU A 37 -9.68 8.67 -5.30
C LEU A 37 -9.65 9.83 -6.32
N PRO A 38 -10.58 10.80 -6.23
CA PRO A 38 -10.51 12.01 -7.03
C PRO A 38 -9.29 12.86 -6.61
N LEU A 39 -8.41 13.17 -7.57
CA LEU A 39 -7.08 13.79 -7.37
C LEU A 39 -7.06 15.17 -6.65
N TYR A 40 -8.22 15.78 -6.41
CA TYR A 40 -8.32 17.17 -5.92
C TYR A 40 -8.97 17.30 -4.52
N GLN A 41 -9.20 16.20 -3.80
CA GLN A 41 -9.78 16.25 -2.46
C GLN A 41 -8.72 15.96 -1.39
N ARG A 42 -8.67 16.81 -0.35
CA ARG A 42 -7.79 16.60 0.81
C ARG A 42 -8.35 15.45 1.64
N HIS A 43 -7.65 14.32 1.64
CA HIS A 43 -8.03 13.13 2.44
C HIS A 43 -7.22 13.01 3.73
N ALA A 44 -6.75 14.12 4.29
CA ALA A 44 -5.94 14.16 5.51
C ALA A 44 -6.67 13.60 6.75
N GLU A 45 -7.98 13.40 6.69
CA GLU A 45 -8.79 12.83 7.78
C GLU A 45 -8.98 11.31 7.66
N MET A 46 -8.63 10.69 6.52
CA MET A 46 -8.88 9.27 6.23
C MET A 46 -7.75 8.35 6.73
N ASN A 47 -7.44 8.34 8.03
CA ASN A 47 -6.59 7.29 8.61
C ASN A 47 -7.44 6.25 9.34
N LEU A 48 -8.21 6.74 10.31
CA LEU A 48 -9.14 5.96 11.10
C LEU A 48 -10.45 6.73 11.16
N LEU A 49 -11.42 6.29 10.37
CA LEU A 49 -12.71 6.94 10.22
C LEU A 49 -13.73 6.26 11.13
N ASN A 50 -14.68 7.03 11.68
CA ASN A 50 -15.91 6.44 12.19
C ASN A 50 -16.68 5.84 11.00
N GLU A 51 -17.26 4.66 11.19
CA GLU A 51 -17.92 3.88 10.16
C GLU A 51 -19.04 4.63 9.41
N ASN A 52 -19.95 5.31 10.11
CA ASN A 52 -21.05 6.05 9.47
C ASN A 52 -20.50 7.18 8.59
N HIS A 53 -19.53 7.93 9.13
CA HIS A 53 -18.89 9.02 8.39
C HIS A 53 -18.04 8.51 7.22
N ALA A 54 -17.39 7.35 7.36
CA ALA A 54 -16.63 6.72 6.31
C ALA A 54 -17.51 6.40 5.10
N TYR A 55 -18.73 5.91 5.33
CA TYR A 55 -19.63 5.59 4.23
C TYR A 55 -20.14 6.82 3.48
N TYR A 56 -20.33 7.95 4.15
CA TYR A 56 -20.56 9.24 3.50
C TYR A 56 -19.43 9.62 2.53
N LEU A 57 -18.16 9.40 2.94
CA LEU A 57 -17.01 9.65 2.08
C LEU A 57 -16.93 8.64 0.93
N PHE A 58 -17.15 7.36 1.21
CA PHE A 58 -17.03 6.29 0.22
C PHE A 58 -18.07 6.41 -0.89
N HIS A 59 -19.29 6.82 -0.58
CA HIS A 59 -20.33 7.01 -1.60
C HIS A 59 -19.92 7.97 -2.72
N ARG A 60 -19.08 8.96 -2.42
CA ARG A 60 -18.57 9.91 -3.43
C ARG A 60 -17.46 9.33 -4.30
N ILE A 61 -16.79 8.29 -3.82
CA ILE A 61 -15.66 7.67 -4.49
C ILE A 61 -16.16 6.51 -5.33
N GLY A 62 -16.86 5.55 -4.72
CA GLY A 62 -17.33 4.35 -5.42
C GLY A 62 -18.11 3.38 -4.52
N LEU A 63 -18.45 2.25 -5.12
CA LEU A 63 -19.13 1.15 -4.44
C LEU A 63 -18.13 0.26 -3.72
N ILE A 64 -18.53 -0.24 -2.56
CA ILE A 64 -17.76 -1.18 -1.74
C ILE A 64 -17.78 -2.56 -2.40
N ILE A 65 -16.61 -3.18 -2.49
CA ILE A 65 -16.42 -4.54 -2.98
C ILE A 65 -15.54 -5.28 -1.96
N PRO A 66 -16.07 -6.27 -1.23
CA PRO A 66 -15.30 -6.97 -0.20
C PRO A 66 -14.26 -7.91 -0.80
N LEU A 67 -13.17 -8.15 -0.07
CA LEU A 67 -12.15 -9.15 -0.41
C LEU A 67 -12.75 -10.55 -0.42
N ILE A 68 -13.52 -10.90 0.62
CA ILE A 68 -14.37 -12.09 0.66
C ILE A 68 -15.84 -11.67 0.57
N PRO A 69 -16.59 -12.14 -0.46
CA PRO A 69 -18.01 -11.86 -0.58
C PRO A 69 -18.78 -12.22 0.68
N ASN A 70 -19.46 -11.24 1.27
CA ASN A 70 -20.34 -11.45 2.42
C ASN A 70 -21.57 -10.55 2.33
N ARG A 71 -22.66 -10.98 2.98
CA ARG A 71 -23.95 -10.29 2.93
C ARG A 71 -23.87 -8.85 3.45
N HIS A 72 -23.11 -8.62 4.53
CA HIS A 72 -23.01 -7.30 5.15
C HIS A 72 -22.39 -6.26 4.21
N ALA A 73 -21.23 -6.59 3.62
CA ALA A 73 -20.55 -5.70 2.68
C ALA A 73 -21.38 -5.41 1.43
N TYR A 74 -22.10 -6.43 0.91
CA TYR A 74 -22.97 -6.23 -0.24
C TYR A 74 -24.28 -5.51 0.10
N ASN A 75 -24.77 -5.55 1.33
CA ASN A 75 -25.87 -4.67 1.75
C ASN A 75 -25.45 -3.19 1.67
N LEU A 76 -24.23 -2.85 2.11
CA LEU A 76 -23.69 -1.49 1.98
C LEU A 76 -23.55 -1.07 0.51
N HIS A 77 -23.07 -1.99 -0.34
CA HIS A 77 -23.01 -1.81 -1.79
C HIS A 77 -24.39 -1.48 -2.38
N LEU A 78 -25.40 -2.27 -2.01
CA LEU A 78 -26.78 -2.15 -2.48
C LEU A 78 -27.43 -0.84 -2.03
N VAL A 79 -27.22 -0.42 -0.78
CA VAL A 79 -27.67 0.89 -0.28
C VAL A 79 -27.07 2.02 -1.10
N SER A 80 -25.75 2.02 -1.33
CA SER A 80 -25.09 3.03 -2.16
C SER A 80 -25.67 3.07 -3.58
N GLN A 81 -25.95 1.91 -4.15
CA GLN A 81 -26.52 1.80 -5.49
C GLN A 81 -27.96 2.33 -5.54
N ALA A 82 -28.81 1.97 -4.58
CA ALA A 82 -30.18 2.44 -4.48
C ALA A 82 -30.22 3.96 -4.29
N PHE A 83 -29.36 4.52 -3.42
CA PHE A 83 -29.24 5.96 -3.20
C PHE A 83 -28.92 6.72 -4.50
N SER A 84 -27.96 6.21 -5.28
CA SER A 84 -27.60 6.79 -6.59
C SER A 84 -28.74 6.71 -7.61
N ILE A 85 -29.49 5.62 -7.64
CA ILE A 85 -30.66 5.46 -8.54
C ILE A 85 -31.77 6.43 -8.15
N ILE A 86 -32.09 6.54 -6.86
CA ILE A 86 -33.10 7.47 -6.35
C ILE A 86 -32.72 8.91 -6.69
N ASN A 87 -31.47 9.31 -6.45
CA ASN A 87 -31.02 10.66 -6.79
C ASN A 87 -31.06 10.95 -8.29
N SER A 88 -30.72 9.96 -9.12
CA SER A 88 -30.83 10.08 -10.58
C SER A 88 -32.30 10.27 -11.00
N PHE A 89 -33.21 9.49 -10.42
CA PHE A 89 -34.65 9.61 -10.66
C PHE A 89 -35.20 10.98 -10.24
N LEU A 90 -34.86 11.45 -9.03
CA LEU A 90 -35.27 12.77 -8.55
C LEU A 90 -34.76 13.87 -9.48
N HIS A 91 -33.51 13.80 -9.93
CA HIS A 91 -32.93 14.76 -10.86
C HIS A 91 -33.67 14.77 -12.20
N GLN A 92 -33.98 13.60 -12.78
CA GLN A 92 -34.76 13.46 -14.01
C GLN A 92 -36.17 14.07 -13.88
N LYS A 93 -36.79 13.96 -12.70
CA LYS A 93 -38.10 14.58 -12.39
C LYS A 93 -37.98 16.05 -11.93
N HIS A 94 -36.83 16.68 -12.16
CA HIS A 94 -36.53 18.07 -11.75
C HIS A 94 -36.76 18.33 -10.25
N VAL A 95 -36.58 17.33 -9.40
CA VAL A 95 -36.56 17.45 -7.93
C VAL A 95 -35.10 17.51 -7.49
N GLY A 96 -34.79 18.39 -6.54
CA GLY A 96 -33.44 18.46 -5.99
C GLY A 96 -33.07 17.13 -5.31
N PRO A 97 -31.85 16.62 -5.48
CA PRO A 97 -31.46 15.31 -4.94
C PRO A 97 -31.53 15.27 -3.42
N LEU A 98 -31.51 14.07 -2.87
CA LEU A 98 -31.27 13.84 -1.45
C LEU A 98 -29.88 14.40 -1.09
N PRO A 99 -29.76 15.20 -0.02
CA PRO A 99 -28.46 15.65 0.45
C PRO A 99 -27.57 14.46 0.76
N ILE A 100 -26.33 14.47 0.31
CA ILE A 100 -25.40 13.35 0.53
C ILE A 100 -25.21 12.98 2.01
N ARG A 101 -25.39 13.92 2.94
CA ARG A 101 -25.37 13.63 4.39
C ARG A 101 -26.49 12.70 4.86
N THR A 102 -27.63 12.63 4.15
CA THR A 102 -28.71 11.71 4.55
C THR A 102 -28.30 10.25 4.43
N ILE A 103 -27.22 9.96 3.68
CA ILE A 103 -26.73 8.59 3.56
C ILE A 103 -26.21 8.04 4.89
N GLU A 104 -25.69 8.90 5.78
CA GLU A 104 -25.23 8.49 7.12
C GLU A 104 -26.39 7.86 7.91
N GLY A 105 -27.54 8.55 7.95
CA GLY A 105 -28.76 8.02 8.59
C GLY A 105 -29.32 6.77 7.91
N VAL A 106 -29.16 6.63 6.60
CA VAL A 106 -29.55 5.39 5.89
C VAL A 106 -28.68 4.21 6.30
N TYR A 107 -27.37 4.43 6.50
CA TYR A 107 -26.47 3.38 6.99
C TYR A 107 -26.72 3.02 8.45
N GLU A 108 -27.12 3.99 9.28
CA GLU A 108 -27.57 3.73 10.65
C GLU A 108 -28.78 2.79 10.64
N VAL A 109 -29.81 3.10 9.85
CA VAL A 109 -30.98 2.23 9.69
C VAL A 109 -30.60 0.86 9.13
N LEU A 110 -29.64 0.79 8.21
CA LEU A 110 -29.13 -0.50 7.69
C LEU A 110 -28.54 -1.36 8.81
N ASN A 111 -27.71 -0.77 9.66
CA ASN A 111 -27.03 -1.48 10.75
C ASN A 111 -28.01 -1.90 11.85
N GLU A 112 -29.05 -1.11 12.12
CA GLU A 112 -30.03 -1.38 13.18
C GLU A 112 -31.16 -2.31 12.74
N SER A 113 -31.67 -2.11 11.52
CA SER A 113 -32.96 -2.66 11.06
C SER A 113 -32.88 -3.40 9.72
N GLY A 114 -31.69 -3.51 9.13
CA GLY A 114 -31.47 -4.26 7.90
C GLY A 114 -31.76 -3.51 6.59
N LEU A 115 -31.54 -4.20 5.48
CA LEU A 115 -31.50 -3.61 4.13
C LEU A 115 -32.88 -3.11 3.68
N GLU A 116 -33.93 -3.89 3.91
CA GLU A 116 -35.31 -3.54 3.53
C GLU A 116 -35.77 -2.26 4.23
N SER A 117 -35.45 -2.12 5.52
CA SER A 117 -35.76 -0.93 6.32
C SER A 117 -34.99 0.30 5.82
N ALA A 118 -33.71 0.14 5.47
CA ALA A 118 -32.89 1.21 4.91
C ALA A 118 -33.42 1.68 3.54
N GLU A 119 -33.88 0.75 2.69
CA GLU A 119 -34.50 1.07 1.41
C GLU A 119 -35.81 1.84 1.57
N GLU A 120 -36.70 1.38 2.45
CA GLU A 120 -37.95 2.08 2.75
C GLU A 120 -37.68 3.47 3.33
N HIS A 121 -36.68 3.59 4.21
CA HIS A 121 -36.24 4.89 4.73
C HIS A 121 -35.78 5.82 3.60
N MET A 122 -34.96 5.36 2.67
CA MET A 122 -34.55 6.15 1.49
C MET A 122 -35.74 6.58 0.63
N ILE A 123 -36.71 5.69 0.40
CA ILE A 123 -37.93 6.00 -0.35
C ILE A 123 -38.74 7.08 0.37
N SER A 124 -38.87 6.98 1.69
CA SER A 124 -39.58 7.98 2.51
C SER A 124 -38.94 9.37 2.40
N LEU A 125 -37.61 9.45 2.46
CA LEU A 125 -36.85 10.70 2.29
C LEU A 125 -37.06 11.29 0.88
N ALA A 126 -37.06 10.44 -0.15
CA ALA A 126 -37.29 10.86 -1.53
C ALA A 126 -38.71 11.39 -1.74
N MET A 127 -39.72 10.73 -1.15
CA MET A 127 -41.10 11.19 -1.17
C MET A 127 -41.27 12.53 -0.46
N GLU A 128 -40.65 12.71 0.70
CA GLU A 128 -40.67 13.99 1.42
C GLU A 128 -40.03 15.11 0.58
N ARG A 129 -38.92 14.81 -0.11
CA ARG A 129 -38.22 15.74 -0.99
C ARG A 129 -39.08 16.13 -2.20
N ALA A 130 -39.77 15.16 -2.80
CA ALA A 130 -40.70 15.40 -3.89
C ALA A 130 -41.88 16.27 -3.45
N ARG A 131 -42.49 15.98 -2.29
CA ARG A 131 -43.59 16.76 -1.69
C ARG A 131 -43.19 18.21 -1.47
N LYS A 132 -42.07 18.47 -0.80
CA LYS A 132 -41.52 19.82 -0.58
C LYS A 132 -41.25 20.55 -1.89
N SER A 133 -40.86 19.82 -2.95
CA SER A 133 -40.63 20.43 -4.25
C SER A 133 -41.92 20.77 -4.99
N LEU A 134 -43.00 20.01 -4.79
CA LEU A 134 -44.32 20.28 -5.35
C LEU A 134 -44.93 21.52 -4.69
N GLU A 135 -44.90 21.60 -3.36
CA GLU A 135 -45.38 22.75 -2.57
C GLU A 135 -44.74 24.06 -3.07
N LYS A 136 -43.40 24.09 -3.21
CA LYS A 136 -42.67 25.26 -3.73
C LYS A 136 -43.01 25.61 -5.18
N ALA A 137 -43.42 24.64 -6.00
CA ALA A 137 -43.84 24.91 -7.38
C ALA A 137 -45.24 25.54 -7.39
N GLN A 138 -46.15 25.02 -6.57
CA GLN A 138 -47.52 25.52 -6.38
C GLN A 138 -47.51 26.96 -5.85
N GLU A 139 -46.69 27.26 -4.84
CA GLU A 139 -46.49 28.63 -4.33
C GLU A 139 -46.04 29.62 -5.41
N ARG A 140 -45.35 29.14 -6.45
CA ARG A 140 -44.86 29.94 -7.58
C ARG A 140 -45.80 29.91 -8.80
N GLY A 141 -47.00 29.34 -8.66
CA GLY A 141 -47.96 29.17 -9.76
C GLY A 141 -47.49 28.22 -10.88
N LYS A 142 -46.46 27.40 -10.64
CA LYS A 142 -45.92 26.46 -11.63
C LYS A 142 -46.57 25.09 -11.47
N ARG A 143 -46.99 24.49 -12.58
CA ARG A 143 -47.43 23.09 -12.61
C ARG A 143 -46.22 22.18 -12.53
N LYS A 144 -46.28 21.20 -11.61
CA LYS A 144 -45.25 20.16 -11.45
C LYS A 144 -45.93 18.80 -11.31
N GLU A 145 -45.34 17.78 -11.93
CA GLU A 145 -45.81 16.40 -11.85
C GLU A 145 -45.77 15.91 -10.39
N ILE A 146 -46.83 15.21 -9.98
CA ILE A 146 -46.89 14.55 -8.67
C ILE A 146 -46.11 13.25 -8.78
N ILE A 147 -45.11 13.09 -7.90
CA ILE A 147 -44.32 11.86 -7.82
C ILE A 147 -44.94 10.97 -6.74
N THR A 148 -45.21 9.71 -7.09
CA THR A 148 -45.76 8.68 -6.20
C THR A 148 -44.67 7.72 -5.71
N LYS A 149 -45.00 6.91 -4.68
CA LYS A 149 -44.10 5.86 -4.19
C LYS A 149 -43.86 4.82 -5.29
N GLU A 150 -44.89 4.51 -6.06
CA GLU A 150 -44.88 3.58 -7.18
C GLU A 150 -43.88 4.02 -8.26
N ASP A 151 -43.77 5.31 -8.56
CA ASP A 151 -42.78 5.82 -9.53
C ASP A 151 -41.33 5.53 -9.10
N ILE A 152 -41.04 5.71 -7.81
CA ILE A 152 -39.72 5.40 -7.23
C ILE A 152 -39.47 3.89 -7.26
N LEU A 153 -40.47 3.08 -6.94
CA LEU A 153 -40.37 1.62 -7.01
C LEU A 153 -40.15 1.13 -8.45
N ILE A 154 -40.78 1.76 -9.45
CA ILE A 154 -40.54 1.50 -10.86
C ILE A 154 -39.08 1.82 -11.23
N ALA A 155 -38.55 2.97 -10.79
CA ALA A 155 -37.15 3.33 -10.99
C ALA A 155 -36.19 2.31 -10.35
N LEU A 156 -36.57 1.74 -9.21
CA LEU A 156 -35.81 0.70 -8.51
C LEU A 156 -36.05 -0.73 -9.04
N SER A 157 -36.99 -0.96 -9.96
CA SER A 157 -37.37 -2.31 -10.40
C SER A 157 -36.18 -3.16 -10.93
N LYS A 158 -35.31 -2.55 -11.75
CA LYS A 158 -34.09 -3.21 -12.26
C LYS A 158 -33.10 -3.51 -11.14
N TYR A 159 -32.99 -2.60 -10.17
CA TYR A 159 -32.20 -2.80 -8.96
C TYR A 159 -32.74 -3.97 -8.13
N SER A 160 -34.05 -4.03 -7.86
CA SER A 160 -34.67 -5.09 -7.07
C SER A 160 -34.44 -6.49 -7.65
N ARG A 161 -34.49 -6.63 -8.99
CA ARG A 161 -34.15 -7.89 -9.68
C ARG A 161 -32.68 -8.27 -9.48
N LYS A 162 -31.76 -7.31 -9.61
CA LYS A 162 -30.32 -7.52 -9.38
C LYS A 162 -30.02 -7.86 -7.93
N LYS A 163 -30.64 -7.14 -6.98
CA LYS A 163 -30.56 -7.39 -5.54
C LYS A 163 -30.91 -8.83 -5.22
N LYS A 164 -32.09 -9.30 -5.67
CA LYS A 164 -32.53 -10.68 -5.41
C LYS A 164 -31.54 -11.71 -5.96
N SER A 165 -31.08 -11.52 -7.20
CA SER A 165 -30.08 -12.41 -7.80
C SER A 165 -28.77 -12.42 -7.00
N LEU A 166 -28.27 -11.25 -6.60
CA LEU A 166 -27.03 -11.11 -5.86
C LEU A 166 -27.12 -11.76 -4.48
N LEU A 167 -28.21 -11.54 -3.75
CA LEU A 167 -28.41 -12.13 -2.42
C LEU A 167 -28.49 -13.65 -2.48
N ASN A 168 -29.17 -14.20 -3.49
CA ASN A 168 -29.18 -15.65 -3.75
C ASN A 168 -27.76 -16.17 -4.04
N ASP A 169 -26.96 -15.41 -4.79
CA ASP A 169 -25.58 -15.81 -5.13
C ASP A 169 -24.66 -15.79 -3.93
N LEU A 170 -24.82 -14.82 -3.05
CA LEU A 170 -24.08 -14.78 -1.79
C LEU A 170 -24.44 -15.95 -0.89
N GLU A 171 -25.70 -16.40 -0.89
CA GLU A 171 -26.10 -17.59 -0.17
C GLU A 171 -25.43 -18.85 -0.75
N ILE A 172 -25.37 -18.98 -2.08
CA ILE A 172 -24.63 -20.07 -2.73
C ILE A 172 -23.14 -20.01 -2.37
N ILE A 173 -22.51 -18.85 -2.52
CA ILE A 173 -21.09 -18.61 -2.19
C ILE A 173 -20.78 -18.94 -0.73
N SER A 174 -21.67 -18.60 0.21
CA SER A 174 -21.47 -18.91 1.63
C SER A 174 -21.46 -20.40 1.97
N ARG A 175 -21.97 -21.26 1.06
CA ARG A 175 -22.04 -22.72 1.23
C ARG A 175 -20.95 -23.46 0.45
N ILE A 176 -20.18 -22.75 -0.37
CA ILE A 176 -19.13 -23.31 -1.21
C ILE A 176 -17.89 -23.56 -0.36
N ASN A 177 -17.34 -24.77 -0.45
CA ASN A 177 -16.09 -25.11 0.20
C ASN A 177 -14.90 -24.52 -0.56
N GLU A 178 -13.76 -24.36 0.11
CA GLU A 178 -12.61 -23.69 -0.48
C GLU A 178 -12.12 -24.36 -1.78
N ASN A 179 -12.17 -25.68 -1.84
CA ASN A 179 -11.73 -26.49 -2.98
C ASN A 179 -12.61 -26.27 -4.24
N ASP A 180 -13.83 -25.79 -4.07
CA ASP A 180 -14.80 -25.63 -5.15
C ASP A 180 -14.71 -24.24 -5.82
N TYR A 181 -14.00 -23.28 -5.23
CA TYR A 181 -13.80 -21.95 -5.83
C TYR A 181 -13.05 -22.03 -7.16
N GLU A 182 -12.09 -22.96 -7.29
CA GLU A 182 -11.35 -23.13 -8.52
C GLU A 182 -12.25 -23.61 -9.66
N TYR A 183 -13.17 -24.53 -9.37
CA TYR A 183 -14.17 -24.99 -10.32
C TYR A 183 -15.07 -23.83 -10.80
N ILE A 184 -15.53 -22.98 -9.88
CA ILE A 184 -16.37 -21.82 -10.21
C ILE A 184 -15.61 -20.82 -11.10
N ILE A 185 -14.32 -20.62 -10.83
CA ILE A 185 -13.50 -19.65 -11.56
C ILE A 185 -13.18 -20.13 -12.97
N GLN A 186 -12.88 -21.42 -13.13
CA GLN A 186 -12.56 -22.02 -14.43
C GLN A 186 -13.83 -22.43 -15.22
N GLY A 187 -14.96 -22.54 -14.53
CA GLY A 187 -16.25 -22.94 -15.08
C GLY A 187 -16.72 -22.03 -16.20
N LYS A 188 -17.22 -22.63 -17.29
CA LYS A 188 -17.68 -21.92 -18.49
C LYS A 188 -19.19 -21.74 -18.56
N ASP A 189 -19.94 -22.44 -17.71
CA ASP A 189 -21.39 -22.33 -17.64
C ASP A 189 -21.82 -20.95 -17.08
N LYS A 190 -23.10 -20.63 -17.24
CA LYS A 190 -23.65 -19.32 -16.90
C LYS A 190 -23.61 -19.05 -15.39
N GLU A 191 -23.81 -20.07 -14.57
CA GLU A 191 -23.82 -19.95 -13.13
C GLU A 191 -22.40 -19.69 -12.61
N SER A 192 -21.44 -20.52 -13.01
CA SER A 192 -20.03 -20.37 -12.67
C SER A 192 -19.49 -19.00 -13.07
N LYS A 193 -19.75 -18.54 -14.30
CA LYS A 193 -19.34 -17.19 -14.74
C LYS A 193 -19.88 -16.06 -13.86
N ARG A 194 -21.13 -16.20 -13.42
CA ARG A 194 -21.80 -15.20 -12.59
C ARG A 194 -21.27 -15.19 -11.16
N LEU A 195 -21.12 -16.36 -10.54
CA LEU A 195 -20.54 -16.51 -9.20
C LEU A 195 -19.07 -16.07 -9.20
N SER A 196 -18.32 -16.49 -10.21
CA SER A 196 -16.92 -16.08 -10.45
C SER A 196 -16.78 -14.56 -10.54
N GLY A 197 -17.73 -13.87 -11.18
CA GLY A 197 -17.75 -12.40 -11.22
C GLY A 197 -17.86 -11.74 -9.85
N ILE A 198 -18.58 -12.35 -8.91
CA ILE A 198 -18.74 -11.86 -7.53
C ILE A 198 -17.47 -12.17 -6.73
N VAL A 199 -17.00 -13.42 -6.76
CA VAL A 199 -15.81 -13.90 -6.04
C VAL A 199 -14.55 -13.17 -6.50
N GLN A 200 -14.42 -12.89 -7.80
CA GLN A 200 -13.25 -12.20 -8.36
C GLN A 200 -13.39 -10.68 -8.38
N ALA A 201 -14.51 -10.11 -7.89
CA ALA A 201 -14.78 -8.69 -8.00
C ALA A 201 -13.66 -7.84 -7.38
N PHE A 202 -13.20 -8.19 -6.18
CA PHE A 202 -12.11 -7.48 -5.50
C PHE A 202 -10.84 -7.46 -6.35
N TYR A 203 -10.37 -8.63 -6.77
CA TYR A 203 -9.14 -8.81 -7.53
C TYR A 203 -9.20 -8.08 -8.88
N THR A 204 -10.36 -8.15 -9.55
CA THR A 204 -10.57 -7.48 -10.84
C THR A 204 -10.51 -5.96 -10.70
N ASN A 205 -11.08 -5.41 -9.62
CA ASN A 205 -11.00 -3.97 -9.33
C ASN A 205 -9.58 -3.56 -8.90
N PHE A 206 -8.90 -4.39 -8.12
CA PHE A 206 -7.52 -4.13 -7.71
C PHE A 206 -6.58 -4.03 -8.93
N ASP A 207 -6.79 -4.92 -9.91
CA ASP A 207 -5.95 -4.95 -11.11
C ASP A 207 -6.24 -3.79 -12.06
N SER A 208 -7.52 -3.51 -12.30
CA SER A 208 -7.97 -2.51 -13.28
C SER A 208 -7.81 -1.07 -12.81
N ILE A 209 -7.85 -0.79 -11.51
CA ILE A 209 -7.73 0.56 -10.97
C ILE A 209 -6.24 0.89 -10.79
N MET A 210 -5.79 2.05 -11.31
CA MET A 210 -4.39 2.47 -11.16
C MET A 210 -4.02 2.79 -9.70
N ARG A 211 -4.93 3.40 -8.94
CA ARG A 211 -4.74 3.73 -7.53
C ARG A 211 -5.94 3.24 -6.73
N PRO A 212 -6.05 1.92 -6.49
CA PRO A 212 -7.18 1.36 -5.76
C PRO A 212 -7.19 1.88 -4.32
N LEU A 213 -8.38 2.15 -3.78
CA LEU A 213 -8.55 2.48 -2.37
C LEU A 213 -9.00 1.24 -1.63
N VAL A 214 -8.13 0.72 -0.76
CA VAL A 214 -8.41 -0.46 0.07
C VAL A 214 -8.58 -0.01 1.52
N CYS A 215 -9.64 -0.52 2.15
CA CYS A 215 -10.02 -0.21 3.52
C CYS A 215 -10.24 -1.50 4.30
N ALA A 216 -10.11 -1.41 5.62
CA ALA A 216 -10.44 -2.48 6.54
C ALA A 216 -11.27 -1.96 7.71
N ARG A 217 -12.35 -2.66 8.05
CA ARG A 217 -13.06 -2.43 9.32
C ARG A 217 -12.20 -2.97 10.46
N ILE A 218 -11.89 -2.08 11.40
CA ILE A 218 -11.20 -2.40 12.65
C ILE A 218 -12.24 -2.25 13.76
N GLY A 219 -12.23 -3.13 14.76
CA GLY A 219 -13.25 -3.15 15.82
C GLY A 219 -13.58 -1.76 16.41
N ASN A 220 -14.77 -1.66 17.02
CA ASN A 220 -15.36 -0.42 17.56
C ASN A 220 -15.90 0.57 16.51
N GLY A 221 -16.46 0.08 15.40
CA GLY A 221 -17.11 0.93 14.39
C GLY A 221 -16.13 1.88 13.69
N LYS A 222 -14.89 1.43 13.48
CA LYS A 222 -13.85 2.23 12.82
C LYS A 222 -13.40 1.58 11.53
N ILE A 223 -13.03 2.41 10.57
CA ILE A 223 -12.51 1.96 9.27
C ILE A 223 -11.13 2.57 9.06
N ARG A 224 -10.13 1.71 8.81
CA ARG A 224 -8.79 2.12 8.44
C ARG A 224 -8.62 2.08 6.93
N VAL A 225 -7.98 3.11 6.37
CA VAL A 225 -7.63 3.18 4.95
C VAL A 225 -6.15 2.80 4.78
N PHE A 226 -5.84 1.91 3.83
CA PHE A 226 -4.47 1.45 3.55
C PHE A 226 -3.73 2.38 2.58
N GLY A 227 -2.39 2.34 2.60
CA GLY A 227 -1.53 3.01 1.60
C GLY A 227 -1.50 4.55 1.62
N ARG A 228 -1.96 5.19 2.72
CA ARG A 228 -2.13 6.65 2.80
C ARG A 228 -0.83 7.45 2.61
N SER A 229 0.32 6.89 2.99
CA SER A 229 1.68 7.44 2.78
C SER A 229 1.92 7.88 1.34
N LEU A 230 1.28 7.20 0.38
CA LEU A 230 1.44 7.44 -1.05
C LEU A 230 0.29 8.23 -1.69
N VAL A 231 -0.81 8.44 -0.96
CA VAL A 231 -2.01 9.12 -1.46
C VAL A 231 -1.92 10.65 -1.30
N ASN A 232 -1.10 11.17 -0.38
CA ASN A 232 -1.14 12.57 0.06
C ASN A 232 0.21 13.34 -0.01
N LYS A 233 1.18 12.90 -0.82
CA LYS A 233 2.38 13.73 -1.07
C LYS A 233 1.99 14.89 -1.99
N LYS A 234 2.15 16.13 -1.52
CA LYS A 234 2.04 17.34 -2.35
C LYS A 234 2.91 17.15 -3.59
N GLU A 235 2.28 17.11 -4.76
CA GLU A 235 3.01 17.15 -6.03
C GLU A 235 3.54 18.57 -6.23
N ASP A 236 4.73 18.85 -5.70
CA ASP A 236 5.68 19.73 -6.35
C ASP A 236 6.69 18.80 -7.03
N PHE A 237 6.65 18.77 -8.37
CA PHE A 237 7.64 18.17 -9.28
C PHE A 237 8.38 16.92 -8.80
N GLY A 238 7.92 15.77 -9.27
CA GLY A 238 8.70 14.53 -9.26
C GLY A 238 8.66 13.81 -7.92
N LEU A 239 8.20 12.58 -7.96
CA LEU A 239 8.81 11.55 -7.12
C LEU A 239 10.27 11.43 -7.57
N GLU A 240 11.11 12.38 -7.15
CA GLU A 240 12.55 12.16 -7.07
C GLU A 240 12.73 10.97 -6.15
N LEU A 241 13.37 9.93 -6.69
CA LEU A 241 14.03 8.87 -5.97
C LEU A 241 15.08 9.48 -5.00
N LYS A 242 14.64 10.11 -3.92
CA LYS A 242 15.51 10.54 -2.82
C LYS A 242 15.34 9.71 -1.55
N GLU A 243 14.34 8.82 -1.49
CA GLU A 243 14.13 7.94 -0.34
C GLU A 243 13.90 6.47 -0.71
N ALA A 244 14.36 6.03 -1.89
CA ALA A 244 14.55 4.61 -2.19
C ALA A 244 15.88 4.09 -1.60
N LYS A 245 16.18 4.43 -0.34
CA LYS A 245 17.35 3.90 0.39
C LYS A 245 17.02 3.19 1.70
N ARG A 246 15.74 2.98 2.01
CA ARG A 246 15.33 2.16 3.15
C ARG A 246 14.15 1.29 2.74
N ASN A 247 14.39 -0.02 2.68
CA ASN A 247 13.43 -1.13 2.49
C ASN A 247 13.15 -1.62 1.05
N SER A 248 14.13 -1.57 0.15
CA SER A 248 14.07 -2.32 -1.13
C SER A 248 15.48 -2.83 -1.50
N PRO A 249 15.65 -4.09 -1.95
CA PRO A 249 16.95 -4.69 -2.22
C PRO A 249 17.45 -4.29 -3.61
N LEU A 250 17.94 -3.07 -3.75
CA LEU A 250 18.63 -2.60 -4.96
C LEU A 250 19.76 -1.64 -4.53
N GLY A 251 20.97 -2.18 -4.40
CA GLY A 251 22.19 -1.42 -4.15
C GLY A 251 23.32 -1.96 -5.02
N ILE A 252 23.95 -1.10 -5.81
CA ILE A 252 25.06 -1.41 -6.73
C ILE A 252 26.31 -0.66 -6.24
N ASP A 253 27.45 -1.35 -6.17
CA ASP A 253 28.79 -0.80 -5.94
C ASP A 253 29.59 -0.71 -7.26
N ILE A 254 30.48 0.28 -7.38
CA ILE A 254 31.44 0.42 -8.49
C ILE A 254 32.86 0.59 -7.91
N ALA A 255 33.82 -0.16 -8.46
CA ALA A 255 35.25 -0.05 -8.18
C ALA A 255 36.08 0.12 -9.48
N GLY A 256 37.22 0.82 -9.36
CA GLY A 256 38.32 0.93 -10.34
C GLY A 256 38.82 2.39 -10.50
N GLY A 257 40.11 2.74 -10.54
CA GLY A 257 41.36 1.98 -10.53
C GLY A 257 42.62 2.88 -10.53
N VAL A 258 43.77 2.22 -10.36
CA VAL A 258 45.22 2.54 -10.52
C VAL A 258 45.67 3.85 -11.20
N ALA A 259 46.56 4.62 -10.54
CA ALA A 259 47.82 5.15 -11.08
C ALA A 259 48.55 6.05 -10.06
N LEU A 260 49.77 5.66 -9.65
CA LEU A 260 50.95 6.53 -9.43
C LEU A 260 52.06 5.71 -8.75
N ALA A 261 52.52 4.67 -9.45
CA ALA A 261 53.93 4.31 -9.38
C ALA A 261 54.68 5.43 -10.10
N GLN A 262 55.53 6.23 -9.45
CA GLN A 262 56.66 6.83 -10.17
C GLN A 262 57.69 7.59 -9.33
N PHE A 263 57.48 7.95 -8.05
CA PHE A 263 58.31 9.06 -7.54
C PHE A 263 59.71 8.74 -7.01
N LEU A 264 60.00 7.75 -6.14
CA LEU A 264 61.29 7.83 -5.42
C LEU A 264 62.01 6.50 -5.18
N LEU A 265 62.54 5.98 -6.29
CA LEU A 265 63.57 4.93 -6.33
C LEU A 265 64.98 5.47 -6.68
N ASN A 266 65.23 6.78 -6.59
CA ASN A 266 66.55 7.36 -6.92
C ASN A 266 67.11 8.18 -5.76
N ALA A 267 67.86 7.54 -4.86
CA ALA A 267 68.97 8.18 -4.13
C ALA A 267 69.71 7.19 -3.20
N ILE A 268 69.83 5.91 -3.58
CA ILE A 268 70.87 5.03 -3.01
C ILE A 268 72.08 5.16 -3.94
N GLN A 269 73.17 5.75 -3.43
CA GLN A 269 74.59 5.40 -3.64
C GLN A 269 75.49 6.63 -3.82
N SER A 270 76.33 6.91 -2.82
CA SER A 270 77.79 6.77 -2.98
C SER A 270 78.48 6.97 -1.62
N GLN A 271 79.01 5.89 -1.08
CA GLN A 271 79.91 5.89 0.08
C GLN A 271 81.31 6.35 -0.33
N GLN A 272 81.96 7.09 0.58
CA GLN A 272 83.37 7.01 1.03
C GLN A 272 83.83 8.43 1.43
N SER A 273 84.41 8.79 2.58
CA SER A 273 84.68 8.25 3.93
C SER A 273 86.01 8.87 4.40
N HIS A 274 86.08 9.33 5.66
CA HIS A 274 87.31 9.34 6.49
C HIS A 274 88.28 10.52 6.48
N LYS A 275 87.81 11.77 6.33
CA LYS A 275 88.50 12.92 6.99
C LYS A 275 87.58 13.85 7.78
N MET A 276 86.26 13.64 7.72
CA MET A 276 85.26 14.36 8.52
C MET A 276 84.99 13.72 9.89
N ASP A 277 85.62 12.60 10.25
CA ASP A 277 85.15 11.73 11.35
C ASP A 277 85.37 12.24 12.79
N ILE A 278 86.10 13.33 13.00
CA ILE A 278 86.39 13.83 14.35
C ILE A 278 85.46 15.00 14.72
N GLU A 279 85.23 15.96 13.81
CA GLU A 279 84.18 16.99 13.99
C GLU A 279 82.77 16.40 13.79
N LYS A 280 82.63 15.43 12.88
CA LYS A 280 81.37 14.71 12.69
C LYS A 280 80.99 13.89 13.90
N LYS A 281 81.91 13.41 14.76
CA LYS A 281 81.52 12.71 16.01
C LYS A 281 80.90 13.62 17.06
N ALA A 282 81.36 14.87 17.16
CA ALA A 282 80.78 15.85 18.09
C ALA A 282 79.40 16.33 17.60
N LEU A 283 79.30 16.67 16.31
CA LEU A 283 78.01 16.96 15.67
C LEU A 283 77.11 15.73 15.58
N GLU A 284 77.62 14.50 15.44
CA GLU A 284 76.85 13.26 15.47
C GLU A 284 76.32 12.99 16.87
N ILE A 285 77.03 13.32 17.96
CA ILE A 285 76.47 13.15 19.31
C ILE A 285 75.32 14.12 19.54
N GLU A 286 75.43 15.36 19.05
CA GLU A 286 74.37 16.36 19.14
C GLU A 286 73.21 16.08 18.19
N GLU A 287 73.50 15.65 16.95
CA GLU A 287 72.53 15.20 15.96
C GLU A 287 71.87 13.89 16.42
N VAL A 288 72.58 12.97 17.07
CA VAL A 288 72.01 11.75 17.65
C VAL A 288 71.15 12.10 18.86
N LYS A 289 71.52 13.08 19.71
CA LYS A 289 70.63 13.58 20.76
C LYS A 289 69.37 14.21 20.18
N MET A 290 69.50 15.10 19.20
CA MET A 290 68.35 15.71 18.53
C MET A 290 67.53 14.71 17.71
N ARG A 291 68.16 13.69 17.12
CA ARG A 291 67.45 12.56 16.48
C ARG A 291 66.77 11.69 17.52
N ILE A 292 67.36 11.44 18.68
CA ILE A 292 66.71 10.68 19.75
C ILE A 292 65.52 11.46 20.31
N GLU A 293 65.64 12.77 20.52
CA GLU A 293 64.52 13.62 20.95
C GLU A 293 63.45 13.74 19.86
N SER A 294 63.82 13.98 18.61
CA SER A 294 62.91 13.99 17.47
C SER A 294 62.24 12.63 17.27
N GLN A 295 62.98 11.53 17.40
CA GLN A 295 62.44 10.18 17.33
C GLN A 295 61.54 9.87 18.53
N ASN A 296 61.84 10.40 19.72
CA ASN A 296 60.97 10.27 20.89
C ASN A 296 59.67 11.06 20.70
N LEU A 297 59.73 12.26 20.12
CA LEU A 297 58.56 13.05 19.76
C LEU A 297 57.73 12.37 18.66
N ILE A 298 58.37 11.79 17.64
CA ILE A 298 57.73 10.99 16.60
C ILE A 298 57.12 9.72 17.19
N ASN A 299 57.80 9.06 18.13
CA ASN A 299 57.29 7.88 18.80
C ASN A 299 56.10 8.23 19.72
N GLN A 300 56.13 9.40 20.38
CA GLN A 300 55.00 9.91 21.15
C GLN A 300 53.82 10.29 20.24
N SER A 301 54.07 10.95 19.10
CA SER A 301 53.01 11.26 18.14
C SER A 301 52.41 10.00 17.53
N HIS A 302 53.25 9.02 17.16
CA HIS A 302 52.80 7.71 16.69
C HIS A 302 51.98 6.97 17.75
N LYS A 303 52.35 7.08 19.03
CA LYS A 303 51.58 6.50 20.13
C LYS A 303 50.19 7.15 20.26
N VAL A 304 50.11 8.48 20.17
CA VAL A 304 48.83 9.21 20.17
C VAL A 304 47.98 8.86 18.96
N ASP A 305 48.58 8.72 17.78
CA ASP A 305 47.87 8.31 16.56
C ASP A 305 47.39 6.85 16.62
N LEU A 306 48.17 5.97 17.25
CA LEU A 306 47.77 4.58 17.53
C LEU A 306 46.61 4.52 18.52
N GLU A 307 46.64 5.32 19.59
CA GLU A 307 45.55 5.42 20.56
C GLU A 307 44.27 5.93 19.89
N ARG A 308 44.36 6.98 19.05
CA ARG A 308 43.23 7.47 18.24
C ARG A 308 42.67 6.39 17.32
N LYS A 309 43.53 5.70 16.57
CA LYS A 309 43.12 4.59 15.68
C LYS A 309 42.47 3.44 16.46
N LEU A 310 42.96 3.12 17.66
CA LEU A 310 42.34 2.12 18.52
C LEU A 310 40.94 2.57 18.98
N THR A 311 40.79 3.85 19.34
CA THR A 311 39.49 4.41 19.71
C THR A 311 38.51 4.39 18.54
N ASP A 312 38.96 4.79 17.34
CA ASP A 312 38.17 4.77 16.12
C ASP A 312 37.77 3.33 15.74
N LEU A 313 38.66 2.36 15.94
CA LEU A 313 38.37 0.93 15.72
C LEU A 313 37.37 0.39 16.76
N GLU A 314 37.43 0.83 18.00
CA GLU A 314 36.45 0.47 19.03
C GLU A 314 35.06 1.01 18.70
N ILE A 315 34.97 2.29 18.30
CA ILE A 315 33.72 2.89 17.82
C ILE A 315 33.20 2.13 16.60
N ALA A 316 34.06 1.85 15.61
CA ALA A 316 33.67 1.08 14.42
C ALA A 316 33.22 -0.35 14.75
N ARG A 317 33.83 -0.98 15.75
CA ARG A 317 33.45 -2.33 16.22
C ARG A 317 32.11 -2.32 16.94
N GLU A 318 31.82 -1.28 17.71
CA GLU A 318 30.52 -1.09 18.36
C GLU A 318 29.43 -0.77 17.34
N ASP A 319 29.73 0.02 16.31
CA ASP A 319 28.87 0.26 15.15
C ASP A 319 28.61 -1.02 14.34
N LEU A 320 29.62 -1.88 14.17
CA LEU A 320 29.45 -3.19 13.53
C LEU A 320 28.60 -4.13 14.38
N ARG A 321 28.72 -4.09 15.71
CA ARG A 321 27.87 -4.88 16.62
C ARG A 321 26.43 -4.39 16.62
N SER A 322 26.20 -3.08 16.59
CA SER A 322 24.86 -2.51 16.49
C SER A 322 24.22 -2.87 15.14
N LYS A 323 24.98 -2.76 14.03
CA LYS A 323 24.56 -3.21 12.69
C LYS A 323 24.29 -4.71 12.64
N LYS A 324 25.11 -5.55 13.29
CA LYS A 324 24.87 -7.00 13.35
C LYS A 324 23.62 -7.34 14.14
N ARG A 325 23.37 -6.68 15.28
CA ARG A 325 22.11 -6.82 16.02
C ARG A 325 20.91 -6.37 15.20
N ILE A 326 21.02 -5.25 14.49
CA ILE A 326 19.99 -4.80 13.55
C ILE A 326 19.81 -5.82 12.42
N GLY A 327 20.90 -6.42 11.92
CA GLY A 327 20.90 -7.51 10.95
C GLY A 327 20.20 -8.76 11.45
N GLU A 328 20.44 -9.17 12.70
CA GLU A 328 19.77 -10.30 13.35
C GLU A 328 18.28 -10.00 13.65
N TYR A 329 17.95 -8.76 14.03
CA TYR A 329 16.57 -8.28 14.15
C TYR A 329 15.86 -8.22 12.79
N LEU A 330 16.58 -7.85 11.73
CA LEU A 330 16.07 -7.83 10.36
C LEU A 330 15.98 -9.24 9.79
N GLU A 331 16.90 -10.14 10.08
CA GLU A 331 16.81 -11.55 9.72
C GLU A 331 15.65 -12.21 10.46
N GLN A 332 15.41 -11.89 11.73
CA GLN A 332 14.20 -12.29 12.44
C GLN A 332 12.94 -11.63 11.85
N ALA A 333 12.99 -10.36 11.46
CA ALA A 333 11.86 -9.68 10.83
C ALA A 333 11.57 -10.21 9.42
N VAL A 334 12.59 -10.62 8.66
CA VAL A 334 12.54 -11.16 7.30
C VAL A 334 12.19 -12.65 7.31
N SER A 335 12.70 -13.42 8.28
CA SER A 335 12.22 -14.79 8.51
C SER A 335 10.79 -14.82 9.09
N ASN A 336 10.34 -13.70 9.66
CA ASN A 336 8.94 -13.46 10.03
C ASN A 336 8.14 -12.66 8.99
N SER A 337 8.73 -12.20 7.88
CA SER A 337 8.03 -11.45 6.83
C SER A 337 7.96 -12.19 5.49
N ASP A 338 6.93 -11.83 4.76
CA ASP A 338 6.68 -12.08 3.34
C ASP A 338 6.24 -13.49 2.90
N VAL A 339 6.79 -14.58 3.42
CA VAL A 339 6.34 -15.95 3.02
C VAL A 339 5.50 -16.63 4.10
N ASN A 340 5.88 -16.49 5.36
CA ASN A 340 5.14 -17.10 6.48
C ASN A 340 3.83 -16.35 6.79
N ALA A 341 3.76 -15.04 6.54
CA ALA A 341 2.52 -14.27 6.71
C ALA A 341 1.41 -14.73 5.75
N ILE A 342 1.78 -15.13 4.52
CA ILE A 342 0.88 -15.74 3.54
C ILE A 342 0.44 -17.12 4.04
N GLN A 343 1.37 -17.93 4.58
CA GLN A 343 1.07 -19.25 5.16
C GLN A 343 0.16 -19.21 6.40
N ASN A 344 0.12 -18.08 7.11
CA ASN A 344 -0.76 -17.87 8.27
C ASN A 344 -2.17 -17.35 7.92
N ILE A 345 -2.46 -17.10 6.64
CA ILE A 345 -3.82 -16.80 6.18
C ILE A 345 -4.57 -18.13 6.08
N ASN A 346 -5.50 -18.37 7.00
CA ASN A 346 -6.22 -19.64 7.16
C ASN A 346 -7.23 -19.95 6.02
N THR A 347 -7.00 -19.51 4.79
CA THR A 347 -7.90 -19.74 3.64
C THR A 347 -7.15 -19.96 2.33
N SER A 348 -7.22 -21.18 1.79
CA SER A 348 -6.44 -21.63 0.62
C SER A 348 -6.68 -20.79 -0.64
N PHE A 349 -7.91 -20.34 -0.87
CA PHE A 349 -8.28 -19.60 -2.07
C PHE A 349 -7.78 -18.15 -2.06
N ASN A 350 -8.07 -17.36 -1.02
CA ASN A 350 -7.68 -15.94 -0.99
C ASN A 350 -6.16 -15.77 -0.86
N GLN A 351 -5.52 -16.70 -0.14
CA GLN A 351 -4.07 -16.78 -0.07
C GLN A 351 -3.46 -16.97 -1.46
N TYR A 352 -3.94 -17.95 -2.23
CA TYR A 352 -3.51 -18.18 -3.61
C TYR A 352 -3.71 -16.95 -4.50
N ARG A 353 -4.87 -16.27 -4.38
CA ARG A 353 -5.16 -15.09 -5.21
C ARG A 353 -4.34 -13.87 -4.84
N LEU A 354 -4.08 -13.63 -3.55
CA LEU A 354 -3.17 -12.59 -3.10
C LEU A 354 -1.73 -12.87 -3.57
N ALA A 355 -1.27 -14.12 -3.46
CA ALA A 355 0.03 -14.53 -4.00
C ALA A 355 0.12 -14.28 -5.51
N LYS A 356 -0.92 -14.64 -6.27
CA LYS A 356 -0.98 -14.37 -7.71
C LYS A 356 -0.93 -12.88 -8.06
N LEU A 357 -1.64 -12.03 -7.31
CA LEU A 357 -1.56 -10.57 -7.49
C LEU A 357 -0.15 -10.06 -7.21
N TYR A 358 0.50 -10.58 -6.15
CA TYR A 358 1.86 -10.21 -5.79
C TYR A 358 2.85 -10.56 -6.91
N THR A 359 2.80 -11.80 -7.42
CA THR A 359 3.61 -12.24 -8.56
C THR A 359 3.35 -11.38 -9.80
N THR A 360 2.10 -11.04 -10.08
CA THR A 360 1.74 -10.22 -11.24
C THR A 360 2.34 -8.82 -11.14
N GLU A 361 2.22 -8.15 -9.99
CA GLU A 361 2.77 -6.81 -9.80
C GLU A 361 4.30 -6.82 -9.73
N GLN A 362 4.93 -7.87 -9.20
CA GLN A 362 6.38 -8.07 -9.29
C GLN A 362 6.85 -8.21 -10.74
N ILE A 363 6.20 -9.05 -11.55
CA ILE A 363 6.52 -9.20 -12.98
C ILE A 363 6.35 -7.87 -13.71
N ASN A 364 5.28 -7.11 -13.41
CA ASN A 364 5.06 -5.79 -14.01
C ASN A 364 6.19 -4.82 -13.63
N ALA A 365 6.61 -4.78 -12.36
CA ALA A 365 7.72 -3.96 -11.90
C ALA A 365 9.03 -4.34 -12.61
N THR A 366 9.35 -5.65 -12.69
CA THR A 366 10.56 -6.15 -13.36
C THR A 366 10.58 -5.80 -14.84
N LYS A 367 9.48 -6.03 -15.57
CA LYS A 367 9.38 -5.65 -16.98
C LYS A 367 9.65 -4.16 -17.21
N ILE A 368 9.13 -3.29 -16.34
CA ILE A 368 9.33 -1.85 -16.46
C ILE A 368 10.78 -1.46 -16.15
N LEU A 369 11.45 -2.17 -15.24
CA LEU A 369 12.86 -1.95 -14.91
C LEU A 369 13.77 -2.43 -16.06
N ASP A 370 13.48 -3.61 -16.62
CA ASP A 370 14.16 -4.15 -17.81
C ASP A 370 14.00 -3.20 -19.02
N GLU A 371 12.78 -2.69 -19.28
CA GLU A 371 12.50 -1.67 -20.31
C GLU A 371 13.28 -0.36 -20.12
N LYS A 372 13.80 -0.13 -18.90
CA LYS A 372 14.58 1.05 -18.53
C LYS A 372 16.08 0.76 -18.43
N GLY A 373 16.52 -0.45 -18.75
CA GLY A 373 17.91 -0.87 -18.64
C GLY A 373 18.40 -0.96 -17.19
N LEU A 374 17.48 -1.13 -16.24
CA LEU A 374 17.78 -1.34 -14.82
C LEU A 374 17.63 -2.83 -14.52
N GLU A 375 18.73 -3.54 -14.35
CA GLU A 375 18.68 -4.95 -13.97
C GLU A 375 18.40 -5.09 -12.46
N ILE A 376 17.40 -5.89 -12.12
CA ILE A 376 17.19 -6.34 -10.75
C ILE A 376 18.11 -7.52 -10.50
N ASP A 377 18.88 -7.47 -9.41
CA ASP A 377 19.65 -8.61 -8.95
C ASP A 377 18.69 -9.76 -8.54
N LYS A 378 18.53 -10.71 -9.46
CA LYS A 378 17.65 -11.87 -9.33
C LYS A 378 18.06 -12.81 -8.20
N SER A 379 19.27 -12.67 -7.64
CA SER A 379 19.72 -13.47 -6.50
C SER A 379 18.95 -13.15 -5.20
N SER A 380 18.32 -11.98 -5.12
CA SER A 380 17.51 -11.55 -3.97
C SER A 380 16.01 -11.91 -4.08
N ILE A 381 15.56 -12.38 -5.26
CA ILE A 381 14.17 -12.78 -5.50
C ILE A 381 14.08 -14.29 -5.32
N ARG A 382 13.59 -14.75 -4.16
CA ARG A 382 13.10 -16.13 -4.03
C ARG A 382 11.79 -16.25 -4.80
N ILE A 383 11.87 -16.70 -6.04
CA ILE A 383 10.71 -17.16 -6.79
C ILE A 383 10.14 -18.36 -6.02
N ILE A 384 8.88 -18.26 -5.62
CA ILE A 384 8.13 -19.42 -5.13
C ILE A 384 7.93 -20.31 -6.35
N ASP A 385 8.77 -21.32 -6.51
CA ASP A 385 8.50 -22.44 -7.41
C ASP A 385 7.28 -23.18 -6.84
N ASN A 386 6.11 -22.88 -7.39
CA ASN A 386 4.93 -23.72 -7.19
C ASN A 386 5.06 -24.95 -8.09
N HIS A 387 5.85 -25.93 -7.65
CA HIS A 387 5.63 -27.30 -8.06
C HIS A 387 4.46 -27.87 -7.24
N VAL A 388 3.27 -27.88 -7.86
CA VAL A 388 2.24 -28.90 -7.63
C VAL A 388 2.13 -29.71 -8.90
#